data_AF-A0A1Z7ZW07-F1
#
_entry.id   AF-A0A1Z7ZW07-F1
#
_cell.length_a   1.000
_cell.length_b   1.000
_cell.length_c   1.000
_cell.angle_alpha   90.00
_cell.angle_beta   90.00
_cell.angle_gamma   90.00
#
_symmetry.space_group_name_H-M   'P 1'
#
loop_
_entity.id
_entity.type
_entity.pdbx_description
1 polymer ?
#
loop_
_entity_poly.entity_id
_entity_poly.type
_entity_poly.pdbx_seq_one_letter_code
_entity_poly.pdbx_strand_id
1 'polypeptide(L)'
;MLCLLHFWSGVSKVIRVTKISQQARKSLNQGIGLANVFILMTSSLLVARAVVLFRARETVRAHNQLLSGMFLGCAFIALKCFEYYEKLESGITATSNEFYNFYFIITGIHLLHVVIGLLLLNFVFWKYEKKQEDSVSFTWVEIAGCYWHMVDFLWFIIFALLYLIASP
;
A
#
# COMPACT_ATOMS: atom_id res chain seq x y z
N MET A 1 24.03 -10.17 15.13
CA MET A 1 24.88 -9.48 14.11
C MET A 1 24.74 -10.04 12.70
N LEU A 2 24.73 -11.35 12.47
CA LEU A 2 24.58 -11.96 11.13
C LEU A 2 23.25 -11.65 10.41
N CYS A 3 22.13 -11.53 11.13
CA CYS A 3 20.83 -11.21 10.53
C CYS A 3 20.77 -9.79 9.94
N LEU A 4 21.44 -8.83 10.59
CA LEU A 4 21.58 -7.45 10.09
C LEU A 4 22.51 -7.38 8.86
N LEU A 5 23.52 -8.24 8.75
CA LEU A 5 24.38 -8.34 7.56
C LEU A 5 23.67 -8.98 6.38
N HIS A 6 22.81 -9.98 6.60
CA HIS A 6 21.97 -10.55 5.54
C HIS A 6 20.91 -9.55 5.06
N PHE A 7 20.30 -8.80 5.97
CA PHE A 7 19.39 -7.71 5.65
C PHE A 7 20.10 -6.59 4.86
N TRP A 8 21.29 -6.16 5.31
CA TRP A 8 22.10 -5.15 4.63
C TRP A 8 22.62 -5.63 3.27
N SER A 9 22.98 -6.90 3.14
CA SER A 9 23.36 -7.52 1.86
C SER A 9 22.19 -7.49 0.87
N GLY A 10 20.98 -7.84 1.31
CA GLY A 10 19.76 -7.75 0.51
C GLY A 10 19.47 -6.32 0.06
N VAL A 11 19.50 -5.35 0.97
CA VAL A 11 19.34 -3.93 0.65
C VAL A 11 20.42 -3.43 -0.31
N SER A 12 21.68 -3.83 -0.12
CA SER A 12 22.79 -3.45 -0.99
C SER A 12 22.65 -4.01 -2.40
N LYS A 13 22.12 -5.24 -2.55
CA LYS A 13 21.79 -5.84 -3.85
C LYS A 13 20.66 -5.07 -4.53
N VAL A 14 19.61 -4.74 -3.78
CA VAL A 14 18.49 -3.92 -4.28
C VAL A 14 19.02 -2.60 -4.84
N ILE A 15 19.82 -1.87 -4.06
CA ILE A 15 20.42 -0.59 -4.48
C ILE A 15 21.30 -0.75 -5.72
N ARG A 16 22.08 -1.84 -5.81
CA ARG A 16 23.01 -2.09 -6.92
C ARG A 16 22.27 -2.44 -8.22
N VAL A 17 21.22 -3.27 -8.13
CA VAL A 17 20.37 -3.65 -9.26
C VAL A 17 19.55 -2.45 -9.76
N THR A 18 19.02 -1.63 -8.85
CA THR A 18 18.32 -0.39 -9.24
C THR A 18 19.22 0.60 -9.95
N LYS A 19 20.54 0.59 -9.73
CA LYS A 19 21.49 1.54 -10.33
C LYS A 19 21.81 1.27 -11.81
N ILE A 20 21.58 0.05 -12.30
CA ILE A 20 22.10 -0.44 -13.59
C ILE A 20 21.12 -0.26 -14.76
N SER A 21 19.81 -0.14 -14.53
CA SER A 21 18.78 -0.19 -15.59
C SER A 21 18.17 1.18 -15.95
N GLN A 22 18.92 2.08 -16.60
CA GLN A 22 18.36 3.36 -17.10
C GLN A 22 17.22 3.18 -18.15
N GLN A 23 17.25 2.09 -18.91
CA GLN A 23 16.29 1.81 -20.00
C GLN A 23 14.94 1.28 -19.49
N ALA A 24 14.92 0.52 -18.38
CA ALA A 24 13.70 0.05 -17.71
C ALA A 24 12.99 1.15 -16.90
N ARG A 25 13.65 2.30 -16.68
CA ARG A 25 13.07 3.44 -15.96
C ARG A 25 12.12 4.28 -16.82
N LYS A 26 12.39 4.39 -18.14
CA LYS A 26 11.55 5.17 -19.07
C LYS A 26 10.20 4.49 -19.34
N SER A 27 10.10 3.18 -19.17
CA SER A 27 8.83 2.44 -19.29
C SER A 27 7.96 2.52 -18.02
N LEU A 28 8.48 3.05 -16.91
CA LEU A 28 7.71 3.26 -15.69
C LEU A 28 7.11 4.66 -15.69
N ASN A 29 5.78 4.73 -15.73
CA ASN A 29 5.04 5.97 -15.79
C ASN A 29 5.03 6.64 -14.40
N GLN A 30 6.03 7.48 -14.13
CA GLN A 30 6.25 8.12 -12.82
C GLN A 30 5.02 8.89 -12.31
N GLY A 31 4.20 9.43 -13.22
CA GLY A 31 2.95 10.12 -12.87
C GLY A 31 1.92 9.20 -12.20
N ILE A 32 1.81 7.94 -12.66
CA ILE A 32 0.89 6.95 -12.07
C ILE A 32 1.41 6.50 -10.70
N GLY A 33 2.72 6.38 -10.54
CA GLY A 33 3.36 6.11 -9.25
C GLY A 33 3.07 7.19 -8.21
N LEU A 34 3.25 8.46 -8.58
CA LEU A 34 2.94 9.60 -7.72
C LEU A 34 1.45 9.70 -7.39
N ALA A 35 0.57 9.53 -8.38
CA ALA A 35 -0.87 9.53 -8.17
C ALA A 35 -1.29 8.47 -7.14
N ASN A 36 -0.69 7.27 -7.18
CA ASN A 36 -0.94 6.22 -6.21
C ASN A 36 -0.54 6.61 -4.78
N VAL A 37 0.59 7.32 -4.60
CA VAL A 37 0.98 7.83 -3.28
C VAL A 37 -0.03 8.86 -2.78
N PHE A 38 -0.49 9.79 -3.63
CA PHE A 38 -1.51 10.76 -3.22
C PHE A 38 -2.85 10.09 -2.88
N ILE A 39 -3.26 9.07 -3.64
CA ILE A 39 -4.49 8.29 -3.40
C ILE A 39 -4.40 7.58 -2.05
N LEU A 40 -3.30 6.86 -1.79
CA LEU A 40 -3.11 6.12 -0.54
C LEU A 40 -2.94 7.05 0.67
N MET A 41 -2.19 8.14 0.52
CA MET A 41 -2.06 9.16 1.57
C MET A 41 -3.42 9.78 1.91
N THR A 42 -4.25 10.07 0.89
CA THR A 42 -5.62 10.57 1.11
C THR A 42 -6.50 9.53 1.79
N SER A 43 -6.39 8.25 1.38
CA SER A 43 -7.09 7.12 2.02
C SER A 43 -6.71 7.01 3.50
N SER A 44 -5.42 7.05 3.81
CA SER A 44 -4.86 6.98 5.16
C SER A 44 -5.40 8.08 6.07
N LEU A 45 -5.48 9.32 5.56
CA LEU A 45 -6.10 10.44 6.28
C LEU A 45 -7.59 10.23 6.54
N LEU A 46 -8.35 9.67 5.59
CA LEU A 46 -9.77 9.38 5.77
C LEU A 46 -10.00 8.28 6.81
N VAL A 47 -9.19 7.21 6.78
CA VAL A 47 -9.26 6.14 7.78
C VAL A 47 -8.89 6.67 9.17
N ALA A 48 -7.84 7.49 9.29
CA ALA A 48 -7.46 8.10 10.57
C ALA A 48 -8.58 8.98 11.14
N ARG A 49 -9.22 9.80 10.30
CA ARG A 49 -10.37 10.60 10.72
C ARG A 49 -11.56 9.71 11.10
N ALA A 50 -11.79 8.60 10.40
CA ALA A 50 -12.84 7.65 10.76
C ALA A 50 -12.62 7.10 12.18
N VAL A 51 -11.40 6.72 12.55
CA VAL A 51 -11.06 6.27 13.92
C VAL A 51 -11.39 7.34 14.97
N VAL A 52 -11.05 8.61 14.70
CA VAL A 52 -11.36 9.73 15.61
C VAL A 52 -12.88 9.95 15.72
N LEU A 53 -13.62 9.86 14.62
CA LEU A 53 -15.07 10.00 14.63
C LEU A 53 -15.77 8.82 15.34
N PHE A 54 -15.22 7.62 15.26
CA PHE A 54 -15.67 6.49 16.06
C PHE A 54 -15.49 6.74 17.57
N ARG A 55 -14.40 7.41 18.00
CA ARG A 55 -14.24 7.86 19.40
C ARG A 55 -15.30 8.89 19.81
N ALA A 56 -15.62 9.82 18.91
CA ALA A 56 -16.61 10.87 19.14
C ALA A 56 -18.08 10.38 19.08
N ARG A 57 -18.31 9.07 18.88
CA ARG A 57 -19.64 8.47 18.64
C ARG A 57 -20.38 9.08 17.43
N GLU A 58 -19.69 9.71 16.49
CA GLU A 58 -20.25 10.23 15.23
C GLU A 58 -20.29 9.12 14.15
N THR A 59 -21.09 8.09 14.40
CA THR A 59 -21.06 6.80 13.68
C THR A 59 -21.28 6.92 12.17
N VAL A 60 -22.23 7.76 11.73
CA VAL A 60 -22.55 7.95 10.31
C VAL A 60 -21.37 8.54 9.54
N ARG A 61 -20.73 9.58 10.09
CA ARG A 61 -19.58 10.22 9.47
C ARG A 61 -18.35 9.33 9.51
N ALA A 62 -18.17 8.57 10.59
CA ALA A 62 -17.12 7.57 10.71
C ALA A 62 -17.23 6.48 9.62
N HIS A 63 -18.42 5.94 9.40
CA HIS A 63 -18.68 4.96 8.33
C HIS A 63 -18.40 5.53 6.94
N ASN A 64 -18.88 6.75 6.66
CA ASN A 64 -18.65 7.37 5.35
C ASN A 64 -17.16 7.59 5.06
N GLN A 65 -16.39 8.01 6.06
CA GLN A 65 -14.94 8.19 5.91
C GLN A 65 -14.20 6.86 5.77
N LEU A 66 -14.61 5.83 6.53
CA LEU A 66 -14.04 4.49 6.43
C LEU A 66 -14.27 3.90 5.03
N LEU A 67 -15.51 3.98 4.52
CA LEU A 67 -15.86 3.53 3.17
C LEU A 67 -15.11 4.30 2.09
N SER A 68 -14.98 5.62 2.24
CA SER A 68 -14.20 6.45 1.31
C SER A 68 -12.72 6.05 1.30
N GLY A 69 -12.14 5.76 2.46
CA GLY A 69 -10.78 5.23 2.59
C GLY A 69 -10.62 3.87 1.90
N MET A 70 -11.54 2.94 2.15
CA MET A 70 -11.55 1.62 1.50
C MET A 70 -11.69 1.73 -0.02
N PHE A 71 -12.56 2.61 -0.51
CA PHE A 71 -12.74 2.86 -1.94
C PHE A 71 -11.44 3.31 -2.62
N LEU A 72 -10.71 4.25 -2.00
CA LEU A 72 -9.40 4.68 -2.49
C LEU A 72 -8.36 3.55 -2.46
N GLY A 73 -8.42 2.67 -1.45
CA GLY A 73 -7.58 1.47 -1.40
C GLY A 73 -7.88 0.49 -2.55
N CYS A 74 -9.15 0.29 -2.89
CA CYS A 74 -9.54 -0.49 -4.05
C CYS A 74 -9.10 0.16 -5.37
N ALA A 75 -9.19 1.49 -5.48
CA ALA A 75 -8.71 2.23 -6.65
C ALA A 75 -7.20 2.04 -6.86
N PHE A 76 -6.41 2.04 -5.77
CA PHE A 76 -4.98 1.72 -5.82
C PHE A 76 -4.72 0.32 -6.38
N ILE A 77 -5.44 -0.70 -5.91
CA ILE A 77 -5.33 -2.07 -6.42
C ILE A 77 -5.65 -2.11 -7.93
N ALA A 78 -6.73 -1.46 -8.35
CA ALA A 78 -7.13 -1.42 -9.75
C ALA A 78 -6.07 -0.77 -10.66
N LEU A 79 -5.52 0.38 -10.24
CA LEU A 79 -4.44 1.06 -10.96
C LEU A 79 -3.19 0.17 -11.05
N LYS A 80 -2.86 -0.59 -10.00
CA LYS A 80 -1.71 -1.50 -10.02
C LYS A 80 -1.93 -2.72 -10.91
N CYS A 81 -3.12 -3.30 -10.90
CA CYS A 81 -3.48 -4.38 -11.80
C CYS A 81 -3.41 -3.93 -13.27
N PHE A 82 -3.87 -2.72 -13.57
CA PHE A 82 -3.75 -2.13 -14.90
C PHE A 82 -2.28 -1.97 -15.32
N GLU A 83 -1.43 -1.41 -14.45
CA GLU A 83 0.01 -1.28 -14.73
C GLU A 83 0.71 -2.64 -14.95
N TYR A 84 0.29 -3.67 -14.23
CA TYR A 84 0.80 -5.03 -14.44
C TYR A 84 0.38 -5.60 -15.78
N TYR A 85 -0.88 -5.37 -16.17
CA TYR A 85 -1.41 -5.81 -17.45
C TYR A 85 -0.66 -5.18 -18.63
N GLU A 86 -0.48 -3.85 -18.62
CA GLU A 86 0.28 -3.13 -19.65
C GLU A 86 1.72 -3.65 -19.77
N LYS A 87 2.38 -3.93 -18.63
CA LYS A 87 3.74 -4.48 -18.63
C LYS A 87 3.81 -5.89 -19.21
N LEU A 88 2.85 -6.75 -18.88
CA LEU A 88 2.77 -8.10 -19.45
C LEU A 88 2.51 -8.07 -20.96
N GLU A 89 1.63 -7.18 -21.42
CA GLU A 89 1.34 -7.00 -22.85
C GLU A 89 2.55 -6.49 -23.63
N SER A 90 3.36 -5.61 -23.04
CA SER A 90 4.63 -5.14 -23.61
C SER A 90 5.76 -6.19 -23.61
N GLY A 91 5.48 -7.44 -23.21
CA GLY A 91 6.46 -8.54 -23.15
C GLY A 91 7.42 -8.48 -21.95
N ILE A 92 7.17 -7.58 -20.99
CA ILE A 92 7.98 -7.40 -19.80
C ILE A 92 7.45 -8.32 -18.70
N THR A 93 8.02 -9.52 -18.61
CA THR A 93 7.73 -10.50 -17.57
C THR A 93 8.70 -10.38 -16.38
N ALA A 94 8.34 -10.97 -15.24
CA ALA A 94 9.19 -10.98 -14.03
C ALA A 94 10.58 -11.61 -14.25
N THR A 95 10.75 -12.42 -15.30
CA THR A 95 12.01 -13.04 -15.72
C THR A 95 12.79 -12.26 -16.76
N SER A 96 12.23 -11.16 -17.30
CA SER A 96 12.87 -10.37 -18.36
C SER A 96 14.12 -9.61 -17.88
N ASN A 97 14.14 -9.19 -16.60
CA ASN A 97 15.25 -8.43 -16.04
C ASN A 97 15.26 -8.54 -14.50
N GLU A 98 16.44 -8.56 -13.88
CA GLU A 98 16.54 -8.64 -12.40
C GLU A 98 15.78 -7.50 -11.71
N PHE A 99 15.77 -6.31 -12.30
CA PHE A 99 15.01 -5.16 -11.81
C PHE A 99 13.50 -5.43 -11.77
N TYR A 100 12.93 -6.03 -12.82
CA TYR A 100 11.50 -6.34 -12.88
C TYR A 100 11.13 -7.47 -11.90
N ASN A 101 12.03 -8.44 -11.69
CA ASN A 101 11.83 -9.48 -10.68
C ASN A 101 11.67 -8.87 -9.27
N PHE A 102 12.62 -8.02 -8.86
CA PHE A 102 12.53 -7.31 -7.57
C PHE A 102 11.29 -6.40 -7.49
N TYR A 103 10.97 -5.69 -8.58
CA TYR A 103 9.76 -4.88 -8.67
C TYR A 103 8.51 -5.71 -8.37
N PHE A 104 8.28 -6.81 -9.09
CA PHE A 104 7.09 -7.65 -8.95
C PHE A 104 7.01 -8.32 -7.57
N ILE A 105 8.13 -8.78 -6.99
CA ILE A 105 8.13 -9.40 -5.66
C ILE A 105 7.76 -8.38 -4.58
N ILE A 106 8.42 -7.22 -4.54
CA ILE A 106 8.19 -6.22 -3.49
C ILE A 106 6.78 -5.64 -3.59
N THR A 107 6.35 -5.27 -4.80
CA THR A 107 5.02 -4.70 -5.02
C THR A 107 3.91 -5.73 -4.87
N GLY A 108 4.16 -7.00 -5.22
CA GLY A 108 3.23 -8.11 -5.00
C GLY A 108 2.98 -8.42 -3.53
N ILE A 109 4.05 -8.48 -2.71
CA ILE A 109 3.91 -8.66 -1.25
C ILE A 109 3.16 -7.47 -0.64
N HIS A 110 3.44 -6.24 -1.09
CA HIS A 110 2.70 -5.08 -0.64
C HIS A 110 1.21 -5.15 -1.00
N LEU A 111 0.88 -5.54 -2.23
CA LEU A 111 -0.50 -5.69 -2.68
C LEU A 111 -1.27 -6.68 -1.80
N LEU A 112 -0.63 -7.79 -1.40
CA LEU A 112 -1.20 -8.75 -0.45
C LEU A 112 -1.52 -8.09 0.89
N HIS A 113 -0.63 -7.26 1.43
CA HIS A 113 -0.87 -6.53 2.69
C HIS A 113 -2.02 -5.52 2.56
N VAL A 114 -2.15 -4.83 1.42
CA VAL A 114 -3.30 -3.92 1.17
C VAL A 114 -4.61 -4.69 1.17
N VAL A 115 -4.66 -5.87 0.53
CA VAL A 115 -5.85 -6.74 0.55
C VAL A 115 -6.20 -7.17 1.98
N ILE A 116 -5.22 -7.59 2.77
CA ILE A 116 -5.43 -7.94 4.19
C ILE A 116 -5.96 -6.72 4.97
N GLY A 117 -5.41 -5.53 4.71
CA GLY A 117 -5.87 -4.28 5.31
C GLY A 117 -7.33 -3.98 4.98
N LEU A 118 -7.74 -4.17 3.72
CA LEU A 118 -9.12 -3.95 3.30
C LEU A 118 -10.07 -4.93 3.97
N LEU A 119 -9.65 -6.20 4.13
CA LEU A 119 -10.42 -7.20 4.85
C LEU A 119 -10.59 -6.83 6.33
N LEU A 120 -9.55 -6.31 6.99
CA LEU A 120 -9.63 -5.83 8.38
C LEU A 120 -10.57 -4.62 8.51
N LEU A 121 -10.46 -3.62 7.62
CA LEU A 121 -11.36 -2.46 7.63
C LEU A 121 -12.81 -2.89 7.36
N ASN A 122 -13.04 -3.82 6.42
CA ASN A 122 -14.36 -4.38 6.15
C ASN A 122 -14.92 -5.12 7.37
N PHE A 123 -14.10 -5.93 8.05
CA PHE A 123 -14.50 -6.63 9.27
C PHE A 123 -14.96 -5.65 10.36
N VAL A 124 -14.21 -4.56 10.56
CA VAL A 124 -14.59 -3.51 11.52
C VAL A 124 -15.88 -2.82 11.10
N PHE A 125 -16.04 -2.48 9.82
CA PHE A 125 -17.26 -1.88 9.28
C PHE A 125 -18.50 -2.72 9.60
N TRP A 126 -18.45 -4.02 9.30
CA TRP A 126 -19.56 -4.96 9.54
C TRP A 126 -19.84 -5.17 11.03
N LYS A 127 -18.79 -5.24 11.86
CA LYS A 127 -18.91 -5.46 13.30
C LYS A 127 -19.56 -4.26 13.99
N TYR A 128 -19.25 -3.04 13.54
CA TYR A 128 -19.82 -1.81 14.10
C TYR A 128 -21.29 -1.61 13.69
N GLU A 129 -21.66 -2.00 12.47
CA GLU A 129 -23.05 -1.92 11.97
C GLU A 129 -24.02 -2.80 12.78
N LYS A 130 -23.54 -3.94 13.31
CA LYS A 130 -24.35 -4.87 14.14
C LYS A 130 -24.64 -4.40 15.58
N LYS A 131 -24.31 -3.15 15.96
CA LYS A 131 -24.72 -2.48 17.22
C LYS A 131 -24.41 -3.20 18.55
N GLN A 132 -23.47 -4.15 18.59
CA GLN A 132 -23.13 -4.86 19.82
C GLN A 132 -21.72 -4.48 20.33
N GLU A 133 -21.72 -3.87 21.53
CA GLU A 133 -20.63 -3.76 22.52
C GLU A 133 -19.79 -2.46 22.55
N ASP A 134 -20.10 -1.66 23.59
CA ASP A 134 -19.60 -0.32 23.94
C ASP A 134 -18.11 -0.22 24.38
N SER A 135 -17.33 -1.30 24.40
CA SER A 135 -15.92 -1.22 24.85
C SER A 135 -14.93 -2.06 24.04
N VAL A 136 -15.33 -3.24 23.55
CA VAL A 136 -14.45 -4.12 22.76
C VAL A 136 -14.39 -3.70 21.29
N SER A 137 -15.43 -3.05 20.76
CA SER A 137 -15.52 -2.65 19.34
C SER A 137 -14.46 -1.61 18.95
N PHE A 138 -14.17 -0.66 19.84
CA PHE A 138 -13.30 0.46 19.55
C PHE A 138 -11.82 0.05 19.37
N THR A 139 -11.34 -0.90 20.18
CA THR A 139 -9.98 -1.45 20.05
C THR A 139 -9.73 -2.06 18.68
N TRP A 140 -10.72 -2.74 18.09
CA TRP A 140 -10.59 -3.33 16.75
C TRP A 140 -10.47 -2.27 15.65
N VAL A 141 -11.21 -1.15 15.79
CA VAL A 141 -11.12 0.01 14.88
C VAL A 141 -9.71 0.60 14.91
N GLU A 142 -9.13 0.78 16.09
CA GLU A 142 -7.77 1.31 16.24
C GLU A 142 -6.73 0.37 15.65
N ILE A 143 -6.83 -0.94 15.94
CA ILE A 143 -5.90 -1.94 15.39
C ILE A 143 -5.97 -1.93 13.86
N ALA A 144 -7.17 -1.93 13.29
CA ALA A 144 -7.35 -1.90 11.83
C ALA A 144 -6.83 -0.59 11.22
N GLY A 145 -7.08 0.56 11.86
CA GLY A 145 -6.57 1.86 11.42
C GLY A 145 -5.04 1.95 11.47
N CYS A 146 -4.43 1.50 12.57
CA CYS A 146 -2.97 1.42 12.73
C CYS A 146 -2.34 0.49 11.69
N TYR A 147 -2.97 -0.66 11.41
CA TYR A 147 -2.51 -1.58 10.37
C TYR A 147 -2.56 -0.90 8.98
N TRP A 148 -3.66 -0.24 8.64
CA TRP A 148 -3.81 0.48 7.37
C TRP A 148 -2.74 1.57 7.20
N HIS A 149 -2.49 2.34 8.25
CA HIS A 149 -1.47 3.39 8.25
C HIS A 149 -0.04 2.84 8.08
N MET A 150 0.25 1.70 8.69
CA MET A 150 1.54 1.01 8.52
C MET A 150 1.74 0.53 7.08
N VAL A 151 0.70 -0.01 6.45
CA VAL A 151 0.75 -0.43 5.04
C VAL A 151 0.99 0.77 4.12
N ASP A 152 0.32 1.89 4.36
CA ASP A 152 0.53 3.16 3.62
C ASP A 152 1.97 3.66 3.73
N PHE A 153 2.54 3.66 4.94
CA PHE A 153 3.95 4.04 5.14
C PHE A 153 4.93 3.12 4.40
N LEU A 154 4.66 1.81 4.37
CA LEU A 154 5.46 0.86 3.59
C LEU A 154 5.40 1.19 2.09
N TRP A 155 4.24 1.60 1.57
CA TRP A 155 4.12 2.03 0.17
C TRP A 155 4.98 3.24 -0.14
N PHE A 156 5.00 4.24 0.75
CA PHE A 156 5.85 5.42 0.59
C PHE A 156 7.33 5.04 0.47
N ILE A 157 7.81 4.09 1.29
CA ILE A 157 9.19 3.59 1.21
C ILE A 157 9.44 2.85 -0.12
N ILE A 158 8.51 1.99 -0.54
CA ILE A 158 8.62 1.25 -1.81
C ILE A 158 8.65 2.22 -3.00
N PHE A 159 7.78 3.22 -2.99
CA PHE A 159 7.76 4.28 -4.00
C PHE A 159 9.08 5.05 -4.00
N ALA A 160 9.58 5.46 -2.83
CA ALA A 160 10.87 6.14 -2.72
C ALA A 160 12.02 5.28 -3.28
N LEU A 161 12.05 3.98 -3.00
CA LEU A 161 13.09 3.08 -3.49
C LEU A 161 13.01 2.83 -5.00
N LEU A 162 11.81 2.59 -5.53
CA LEU A 162 11.61 2.19 -6.92
C LEU A 162 11.52 3.37 -7.89
N TYR A 163 10.99 4.51 -7.45
CA TYR A 163 10.76 5.68 -8.29
C TYR A 163 11.74 6.83 -7.99
N LEU A 164 12.12 7.07 -6.72
CA LEU A 164 12.83 8.30 -6.29
C LEU A 164 14.34 8.12 -6.11
N ILE A 165 14.81 7.04 -5.49
CA ILE A 165 16.24 6.63 -5.47
C ILE A 165 16.69 6.12 -6.84
N ALA A 166 15.72 5.76 -7.70
CA ALA A 166 15.96 5.46 -9.10
C ALA A 166 16.05 6.71 -9.99
N SER A 167 15.72 7.91 -9.49
CA SER A 167 16.01 9.18 -10.17
C SER A 167 17.32 9.78 -9.65
N PRO A 168 18.22 10.26 -10.53
CA PRO A 168 19.46 10.91 -10.13
C PRO A 168 19.22 12.15 -9.27
#